data_AF-V5SIY0-F1
#
_entry.id   AF-V5SIY0-F1
#
_cell.length_a   1.000
_cell.length_b   1.000
_cell.length_c   1.000
_cell.angle_alpha   90.00
_cell.angle_beta   90.00
_cell.angle_gamma   90.00
#
_symmetry.space_group_name_H-M   'P 1'
#
loop_
_entity.id
_entity.type
_entity.pdbx_description
1 polymer ?
#
loop_
_entity_poly.entity_id
_entity_poly.type
_entity_poly.pdbx_seq_one_letter_code
_entity_poly.pdbx_strand_id
1 'polypeptide(L)'
;MIRTVAASVLSLSFGVAGLPTAAHTQAKVAVEIEGGNIVLTKDGSRTPLTDQARDSEAVLSPDGQWVYFTRTAEAGKRTDDDEFPDCTALSTPDELRRIRIDGGDDTLLMTGRPGTEPTDALCGFFDKQFSADGGTLYFLSPAWTTSAALHAMTLENTSTRYIIPANAYAVLSWCTSEKLAGAIVAEQHRYFELGGSFDWYWLFDGTGSKEIGPVGEFDSVDDLKTFLNEGGHCTGS
;
A
#
# COMPACT_ATOMS: atom_id res chain seq x y z
N MET A 1 -32.97 -8.74 82.26
CA MET A 1 -33.59 -8.88 80.93
C MET A 1 -33.01 -7.80 80.02
N ILE A 2 -32.04 -8.15 79.17
CA ILE A 2 -31.45 -7.26 78.18
C ILE A 2 -31.62 -7.96 76.84
N ARG A 3 -32.37 -7.35 75.92
CA ARG A 3 -32.62 -7.85 74.55
C ARG A 3 -31.64 -7.18 73.60
N THR A 4 -30.80 -7.98 72.96
CA THR A 4 -29.93 -7.59 71.85
C THR A 4 -30.74 -7.55 70.56
N VAL A 5 -30.66 -6.45 69.81
CA VAL A 5 -31.26 -6.31 68.46
C VAL A 5 -30.16 -6.57 67.44
N ALA A 6 -30.37 -7.53 66.54
CA ALA A 6 -29.49 -7.79 65.40
C ALA A 6 -29.98 -7.00 64.18
N ALA A 7 -29.11 -6.17 63.61
CA ALA A 7 -29.35 -5.47 62.34
C ALA A 7 -28.92 -6.37 61.17
N SER A 8 -29.82 -6.59 60.21
CA SER A 8 -29.52 -7.25 58.94
C SER A 8 -29.13 -6.20 57.90
N VAL A 9 -27.97 -6.39 57.26
CA VAL A 9 -27.49 -5.56 56.15
C VAL A 9 -27.90 -6.23 54.83
N LEU A 10 -28.76 -5.56 54.06
CA LEU A 10 -29.11 -5.96 52.70
C LEU A 10 -28.00 -5.48 51.74
N SER A 11 -27.33 -6.40 51.06
CA SER A 11 -26.41 -6.06 49.95
C SER A 11 -27.19 -6.05 48.63
N LEU A 12 -27.26 -4.89 47.97
CA LEU A 12 -27.74 -4.78 46.59
C LEU A 12 -26.57 -5.02 45.62
N SER A 13 -26.65 -6.09 44.84
CA SER A 13 -25.77 -6.35 43.71
C SER A 13 -26.31 -5.63 42.47
N PHE A 14 -25.62 -4.60 41.98
CA PHE A 14 -25.88 -4.02 40.66
C PHE A 14 -25.22 -4.90 39.60
N GLY A 15 -26.03 -5.66 38.86
CA GLY A 15 -25.58 -6.37 37.66
C GLY A 15 -25.45 -5.39 36.49
N VAL A 16 -24.23 -5.15 36.03
CA VAL A 16 -23.98 -4.44 34.76
C VAL A 16 -24.25 -5.43 33.64
N ALA A 17 -25.39 -5.29 32.97
CA ALA A 17 -25.68 -6.02 31.75
C ALA A 17 -24.78 -5.48 30.63
N GLY A 18 -23.77 -6.26 30.24
CA GLY A 18 -22.95 -5.98 29.07
C GLY A 18 -23.80 -6.09 27.80
N LEU A 19 -23.91 -5.01 27.05
CA LEU A 19 -24.46 -5.03 25.69
C LEU A 19 -23.49 -5.84 24.80
N PRO A 20 -24.00 -6.76 23.96
CA PRO A 20 -23.16 -7.47 23.01
C PRO A 20 -22.67 -6.47 21.96
N THR A 21 -21.35 -6.34 21.83
CA THR A 21 -20.70 -5.73 20.67
C THR A 21 -21.03 -6.58 19.45
N ALA A 22 -21.89 -6.05 18.56
CA ALA A 22 -22.11 -6.65 17.26
C ALA A 22 -20.78 -6.63 16.50
N ALA A 23 -20.26 -7.81 16.16
CA ALA A 23 -19.18 -7.93 15.21
C ALA A 23 -19.69 -7.38 13.87
N HIS A 24 -19.19 -6.21 13.47
CA HIS A 24 -19.39 -5.72 12.11
C HIS A 24 -18.60 -6.65 11.19
N THR A 25 -19.30 -7.55 10.50
CA THR A 25 -18.74 -8.23 9.33
C THR A 25 -18.41 -7.13 8.32
N GLN A 26 -17.13 -6.78 8.22
CA GLN A 26 -16.66 -5.79 7.26
C GLN A 26 -17.04 -6.31 5.87
N ALA A 27 -17.90 -5.55 5.18
CA ALA A 27 -18.29 -5.84 3.81
C ALA A 27 -17.03 -6.12 2.99
N LYS A 28 -17.01 -7.23 2.23
CA LYS A 28 -15.89 -7.55 1.37
C LYS A 28 -15.89 -6.55 0.21
N VAL A 29 -15.07 -5.52 0.32
CA VAL A 29 -14.84 -4.51 -0.72
C VAL A 29 -13.59 -4.93 -1.48
N ALA A 30 -13.67 -4.96 -2.80
CA ALA A 30 -12.55 -5.23 -3.69
C ALA A 30 -12.58 -4.27 -4.88
N VAL A 31 -11.41 -3.96 -5.42
CA VAL A 31 -11.24 -3.15 -6.64
C VAL A 31 -10.51 -3.98 -7.68
N GLU A 32 -10.98 -3.92 -8.91
CA GLU A 32 -10.41 -4.63 -10.07
C GLU A 32 -10.29 -3.66 -11.24
N ILE A 33 -9.37 -3.94 -12.16
CA ILE A 33 -9.28 -3.23 -13.44
C ILE A 33 -9.94 -4.10 -14.52
N GLU A 34 -10.97 -3.58 -15.17
CA GLU A 34 -11.64 -4.24 -16.29
C GLU A 34 -11.66 -3.32 -17.52
N GLY A 35 -10.97 -3.73 -18.58
CA GLY A 35 -10.89 -2.94 -19.81
C GLY A 35 -10.34 -1.53 -19.60
N GLY A 36 -9.39 -1.37 -18.67
CA GLY A 36 -8.83 -0.06 -18.30
C GLY A 36 -9.76 0.82 -17.47
N ASN A 37 -10.76 0.25 -16.80
CA ASN A 37 -11.66 0.96 -15.91
C ASN A 37 -11.61 0.34 -14.52
N ILE A 38 -11.86 1.16 -13.50
CA ILE A 38 -11.93 0.71 -12.12
C ILE A 38 -13.33 0.14 -11.88
N VAL A 39 -13.40 -1.11 -11.42
CA VAL A 39 -14.64 -1.76 -11.03
C VAL A 39 -14.59 -2.09 -9.54
N LEU A 40 -15.54 -1.55 -8.78
CA LEU A 40 -15.71 -1.86 -7.38
C LEU A 40 -16.65 -3.06 -7.23
N THR A 41 -16.21 -4.08 -6.48
CA THR A 41 -17.10 -5.11 -5.97
C THR A 41 -17.35 -4.87 -4.48
N LYS A 42 -18.62 -4.67 -4.11
CA LYS A 42 -19.04 -4.49 -2.72
C LYS A 42 -20.29 -5.32 -2.46
N ASP A 43 -20.21 -6.23 -1.49
CA ASP A 43 -21.31 -7.12 -1.11
C ASP A 43 -21.89 -7.91 -2.32
N GLY A 44 -21.01 -8.30 -3.24
CA GLY A 44 -21.35 -9.01 -4.48
C GLY A 44 -21.92 -8.13 -5.60
N SER A 45 -22.20 -6.86 -5.33
CA SER A 45 -22.57 -5.88 -6.36
C SER A 45 -21.32 -5.34 -7.05
N ARG A 46 -21.36 -5.25 -8.38
CA ARG A 46 -20.27 -4.72 -9.21
C ARG A 46 -20.69 -3.38 -9.79
N THR A 47 -19.86 -2.36 -9.59
CA THR A 47 -20.11 -0.98 -10.06
C THR A 47 -18.85 -0.42 -10.71
N PRO A 48 -18.90 -0.02 -12.00
CA PRO A 48 -17.80 0.72 -12.59
C PRO A 48 -17.71 2.11 -11.95
N LEU A 49 -16.51 2.49 -11.52
CA LEU A 49 -16.21 3.82 -10.97
C LEU A 49 -15.67 4.77 -12.04
N THR A 50 -15.10 4.23 -13.13
CA THR A 50 -14.57 5.01 -14.26
C THR A 50 -14.98 4.40 -15.61
N ASP A 51 -14.82 5.15 -16.70
CA ASP A 51 -15.32 4.79 -18.03
C ASP A 51 -14.39 5.18 -19.20
N GLN A 52 -13.14 5.54 -18.91
CA GLN A 52 -12.20 6.08 -19.91
C GLN A 52 -11.26 5.04 -20.54
N ALA A 53 -11.26 3.80 -20.05
CA ALA A 53 -10.37 2.73 -20.52
C ALA A 53 -8.87 3.10 -20.47
N ARG A 54 -8.47 3.85 -19.43
CA ARG A 54 -7.12 4.43 -19.25
C ARG A 54 -6.53 4.18 -17.86
N ASP A 55 -7.29 3.54 -16.99
CA ASP A 55 -6.98 3.38 -15.58
C ASP A 55 -6.35 2.01 -15.31
N SER A 56 -5.35 1.98 -14.43
CA SER A 56 -4.63 0.78 -14.02
C SER A 56 -4.18 0.88 -12.56
N GLU A 57 -3.63 -0.21 -12.02
CA GLU A 57 -2.92 -0.21 -10.73
C GLU A 57 -3.77 0.38 -9.58
N ALA A 58 -5.04 -0.01 -9.52
CA ALA A 58 -5.99 0.48 -8.53
C ALA A 58 -5.81 -0.20 -7.16
N VAL A 59 -5.75 0.59 -6.10
CA VAL A 59 -5.67 0.12 -4.71
C VAL A 59 -6.69 0.83 -3.83
N LEU A 60 -7.32 0.08 -2.93
CA LEU A 60 -8.25 0.61 -1.94
C LEU A 60 -7.49 1.20 -0.75
N SER A 61 -7.89 2.37 -0.27
CA SER A 61 -7.35 2.95 0.97
C SER A 61 -7.69 2.07 2.19
N PRO A 62 -6.88 2.10 3.27
CA PRO A 62 -7.13 1.27 4.46
C PRO A 62 -8.49 1.51 5.13
N ASP A 63 -9.03 2.74 5.05
CA ASP A 63 -10.36 3.09 5.56
C ASP A 63 -11.52 2.66 4.62
N GLY A 64 -11.20 2.10 3.46
CA GLY A 64 -12.15 1.65 2.45
C GLY A 64 -12.96 2.76 1.79
N GLN A 65 -12.56 4.04 1.92
CA GLN A 65 -13.33 5.17 1.39
C GLN A 65 -12.89 5.63 0.00
N TRP A 66 -11.66 5.33 -0.40
CA TRP A 66 -11.04 5.85 -1.60
C TRP A 66 -10.35 4.75 -2.39
N VAL A 67 -10.36 4.90 -3.71
CA VAL A 67 -9.54 4.12 -4.63
C VAL A 67 -8.48 5.03 -5.23
N TYR A 68 -7.22 4.61 -5.17
CA TYR A 68 -6.08 5.31 -5.76
C TYR A 68 -5.60 4.52 -6.97
N PHE A 69 -5.33 5.20 -8.07
CA PHE A 69 -5.08 4.54 -9.35
C PHE A 69 -4.17 5.38 -10.25
N THR A 70 -3.60 4.72 -11.26
CA THR A 70 -2.88 5.38 -12.33
C THR A 70 -3.83 5.59 -13.50
N ARG A 71 -3.90 6.81 -14.02
CA ARG A 71 -4.55 7.09 -15.31
C ARG A 71 -3.46 7.41 -16.32
N THR A 72 -3.34 6.55 -17.32
CA THR A 72 -2.42 6.77 -18.45
C THR A 72 -2.93 7.92 -19.31
N ALA A 73 -2.03 8.64 -19.99
CA ALA A 73 -2.42 9.78 -20.82
C ALA A 73 -3.18 9.38 -22.11
N GLU A 74 -2.98 8.17 -22.62
CA GLU A 74 -3.65 7.66 -23.81
C GLU A 74 -4.10 6.20 -23.61
N ALA A 75 -5.35 5.91 -24.02
CA ALA A 75 -5.94 4.58 -23.90
C ALA A 75 -5.19 3.55 -24.76
N GLY A 76 -4.89 2.38 -24.21
CA GLY A 76 -4.37 1.22 -24.95
C GLY A 76 -2.91 1.34 -25.43
N LYS A 77 -2.13 2.28 -24.89
CA LYS A 77 -0.73 2.50 -25.30
C LYS A 77 0.33 1.87 -24.40
N ARG A 78 -0.02 1.36 -23.22
CA ARG A 78 0.90 0.55 -22.41
C ARG A 78 0.46 -0.91 -22.47
N THR A 79 1.32 -1.72 -23.04
CA THR A 79 1.34 -3.18 -22.90
C THR A 79 2.30 -3.54 -21.77
N ASP A 80 2.08 -4.69 -21.10
CA ASP A 80 2.95 -5.17 -20.02
C ASP A 80 4.41 -5.42 -20.50
N ASP A 81 4.63 -5.43 -21.81
CA ASP A 81 5.92 -5.62 -22.49
C ASP A 81 6.67 -4.30 -22.78
N ASP A 82 6.08 -3.14 -22.48
CA ASP A 82 6.74 -1.86 -22.75
C ASP A 82 7.86 -1.61 -21.74
N GLU A 83 9.09 -1.52 -22.26
CA GLU A 83 10.29 -1.04 -21.58
C GLU A 83 9.94 0.19 -20.72
N PHE A 84 10.42 0.20 -19.46
CA PHE A 84 10.14 1.27 -18.51
C PHE A 84 10.20 2.65 -19.19
N PRO A 85 9.14 3.47 -19.10
CA PRO A 85 9.10 4.71 -19.86
C PRO A 85 10.27 5.61 -19.48
N ASP A 86 10.92 6.18 -20.48
CA ASP A 86 11.95 7.18 -20.28
C ASP A 86 11.35 8.42 -19.62
N CYS A 87 11.66 8.63 -18.33
CA CYS A 87 11.15 9.77 -17.57
C CYS A 87 11.76 11.11 -18.00
N THR A 88 12.75 11.16 -18.90
CA THR A 88 13.42 12.41 -19.30
C THR A 88 12.61 13.25 -20.29
N ALA A 89 11.62 12.67 -20.99
CA ALA A 89 10.81 13.36 -21.98
C ALA A 89 9.34 12.87 -21.99
N LEU A 90 8.54 13.35 -21.05
CA LEU A 90 7.12 13.02 -20.97
C LEU A 90 6.29 13.89 -21.91
N SER A 91 6.08 13.41 -23.14
CA SER A 91 5.12 14.03 -24.06
C SER A 91 3.67 13.89 -23.57
N THR A 92 3.39 12.83 -22.82
CA THR A 92 2.05 12.51 -22.27
C THR A 92 2.20 11.83 -20.89
N PRO A 93 2.28 12.59 -19.79
CA PRO A 93 2.57 12.03 -18.46
C PRO A 93 1.37 11.28 -17.87
N ASP A 94 1.65 10.21 -17.16
CA ASP A 94 0.64 9.53 -16.33
C ASP A 94 0.15 10.42 -15.19
N GLU A 95 -1.02 10.09 -14.67
CA GLU A 95 -1.63 10.75 -13.53
C GLU A 95 -1.82 9.76 -12.38
N LEU A 96 -1.40 10.16 -11.18
CA LEU A 96 -1.84 9.52 -9.94
C LEU A 96 -3.12 10.22 -9.48
N ARG A 97 -4.19 9.45 -9.36
CA ARG A 97 -5.53 9.97 -9.04
C ARG A 97 -6.14 9.21 -7.87
N ARG A 98 -7.19 9.79 -7.29
CA ARG A 98 -8.10 9.10 -6.37
C ARG A 98 -9.55 9.37 -6.72
N ILE A 99 -10.42 8.43 -6.38
CA ILE A 99 -11.88 8.53 -6.51
C ILE A 99 -12.55 7.92 -5.28
N ARG A 100 -13.68 8.45 -4.84
CA ARG A 100 -14.45 7.83 -3.74
C ARG A 100 -15.08 6.53 -4.21
N ILE A 101 -15.29 5.60 -3.27
CA ILE A 101 -15.96 4.33 -3.57
C ILE A 101 -17.41 4.47 -4.07
N ASP A 102 -18.02 5.65 -3.94
CA ASP A 102 -19.34 5.95 -4.53
C ASP A 102 -19.25 6.54 -5.95
N GLY A 103 -18.05 6.63 -6.52
CA GLY A 103 -17.77 7.22 -7.83
C GLY A 103 -17.64 8.75 -7.82
N GLY A 104 -17.81 9.41 -6.67
CA GLY A 104 -17.64 10.85 -6.52
C GLY A 104 -16.17 11.28 -6.37
N ASP A 105 -15.94 12.59 -6.45
CA ASP A 105 -14.67 13.26 -6.12
C ASP A 105 -13.41 12.68 -6.82
N ASP A 106 -13.50 12.33 -8.11
CA ASP A 106 -12.32 12.02 -8.95
C ASP A 106 -11.36 13.22 -8.95
N THR A 107 -10.22 13.04 -8.28
CA THR A 107 -9.24 14.08 -8.02
C THR A 107 -7.86 13.67 -8.53
N LEU A 108 -7.23 14.55 -9.31
CA LEU A 108 -5.82 14.47 -9.65
C LEU A 108 -4.96 14.78 -8.41
N LEU A 109 -4.07 13.88 -8.04
CA LEU A 109 -3.11 14.09 -6.95
C LEU A 109 -1.75 14.54 -7.48
N MET A 110 -1.31 13.94 -8.59
CA MET A 110 -0.02 14.24 -9.18
C MET A 110 0.01 13.87 -10.65
N THR A 111 0.66 14.70 -11.44
CA THR A 111 1.04 14.40 -12.82
C THR A 111 2.51 14.00 -12.85
N GLY A 112 2.85 13.04 -13.71
CA GLY A 112 4.24 12.70 -13.99
C GLY A 112 5.03 13.93 -14.44
N ARG A 113 6.31 13.98 -14.04
CA ARG A 113 7.25 15.06 -14.33
C ARG A 113 8.64 14.50 -14.58
N PRO A 114 9.42 15.12 -15.48
CA PRO A 114 10.83 14.81 -15.60
C PRO A 114 11.58 15.23 -14.32
N GLY A 115 12.71 14.57 -14.07
CA GLY A 115 13.66 14.92 -13.03
C GLY A 115 15.03 15.25 -13.62
N THR A 116 15.84 16.01 -12.90
CA THR A 116 17.26 16.18 -13.24
C THR A 116 18.10 14.98 -12.84
N GLU A 117 17.62 14.23 -11.85
CA GLU A 117 18.20 12.98 -11.37
C GLU A 117 17.13 11.88 -11.42
N PRO A 118 17.52 10.60 -11.57
CA PRO A 118 16.61 9.45 -11.51
C PRO A 118 15.70 9.43 -10.28
N THR A 119 16.20 9.91 -9.13
CA THR A 119 15.45 9.95 -7.87
C THR A 119 14.36 11.04 -7.81
N ASP A 120 14.35 11.98 -8.75
CA ASP A 120 13.40 13.09 -8.80
C ASP A 120 12.34 12.92 -9.89
N ALA A 121 12.63 12.05 -10.86
CA ALA A 121 11.79 11.81 -12.01
C ALA A 121 10.59 10.94 -11.63
N LEU A 122 9.39 11.33 -12.07
CA LEU A 122 8.15 10.61 -11.81
C LEU A 122 7.41 10.43 -13.13
N CYS A 123 7.41 9.23 -13.70
CA CYS A 123 6.72 9.00 -14.97
C CYS A 123 5.86 7.74 -15.03
N GLY A 124 5.80 7.01 -13.93
CA GLY A 124 4.85 5.93 -13.70
C GLY A 124 4.53 5.89 -12.21
N PHE A 125 3.39 5.30 -11.88
CA PHE A 125 2.93 5.12 -10.50
C PHE A 125 2.47 3.67 -10.35
N PHE A 126 3.38 2.73 -10.14
CA PHE A 126 3.04 1.30 -10.10
C PHE A 126 3.26 0.70 -8.71
N ASP A 127 2.69 -0.49 -8.48
CA ASP A 127 2.83 -1.28 -7.26
C ASP A 127 2.48 -0.48 -6.00
N LYS A 128 1.32 0.16 -5.96
CA LYS A 128 0.95 1.04 -4.84
C LYS A 128 0.73 0.26 -3.53
N GLN A 129 1.25 0.76 -2.41
CA GLN A 129 0.96 0.21 -1.08
C GLN A 129 0.79 1.32 -0.04
N PHE A 130 -0.13 1.13 0.92
CA PHE A 130 -0.34 2.10 1.99
C PHE A 130 0.46 1.78 3.25
N SER A 131 0.84 2.82 3.99
CA SER A 131 1.11 2.70 5.42
C SER A 131 -0.15 2.22 6.17
N ALA A 132 0.04 1.60 7.34
CA ALA A 132 -1.06 1.04 8.13
C ALA A 132 -2.12 2.09 8.53
N ASP A 133 -1.70 3.33 8.76
CA ASP A 133 -2.57 4.46 9.09
C ASP A 133 -3.22 5.12 7.86
N GLY A 134 -2.87 4.70 6.65
CA GLY A 134 -3.35 5.28 5.40
C GLY A 134 -2.83 6.69 5.11
N GLY A 135 -1.91 7.25 5.92
CA GLY A 135 -1.39 8.60 5.73
C GLY A 135 -0.33 8.72 4.62
N THR A 136 0.28 7.60 4.25
CA THR A 136 1.34 7.53 3.24
C THR A 136 1.01 6.50 2.16
N LEU A 137 1.16 6.91 0.91
CA LEU A 137 1.09 6.03 -0.26
C LEU A 137 2.49 5.83 -0.82
N TYR A 138 2.94 4.59 -0.86
CA TYR A 138 4.17 4.17 -1.51
C TYR A 138 3.86 3.72 -2.94
N PHE A 139 4.80 3.95 -3.85
CA PHE A 139 4.71 3.50 -5.24
C PHE A 139 6.09 3.50 -5.88
N LEU A 140 6.25 2.72 -6.94
CA LEU A 140 7.43 2.75 -7.79
C LEU A 140 7.24 3.69 -8.97
N SER A 141 8.34 4.31 -9.39
CA SER A 141 8.48 5.08 -10.63
C SER A 141 9.75 4.63 -11.36
N PRO A 142 9.82 4.67 -12.70
CA PRO A 142 11.04 4.35 -13.41
C PRO A 142 12.17 5.33 -13.03
N ALA A 143 13.41 4.83 -12.97
CA ALA A 143 14.55 5.66 -12.56
C ALA A 143 15.85 5.27 -13.30
N TRP A 144 16.26 4.01 -13.23
CA TRP A 144 17.47 3.49 -13.86
C TRP A 144 17.16 2.32 -14.80
N THR A 145 18.10 2.00 -15.69
CA THR A 145 17.98 0.84 -16.59
C THR A 145 17.82 -0.49 -15.84
N THR A 146 18.44 -0.60 -14.65
CA THR A 146 18.42 -1.84 -13.86
C THR A 146 17.51 -1.75 -12.64
N SER A 147 16.87 -0.60 -12.39
CA SER A 147 15.99 -0.47 -11.24
C SER A 147 15.01 0.69 -11.30
N ALA A 148 13.83 0.49 -10.71
CA ALA A 148 12.91 1.58 -10.40
C ALA A 148 13.30 2.30 -9.10
N ALA A 149 12.64 3.41 -8.82
CA ALA A 149 12.76 4.14 -7.56
C ALA A 149 11.48 3.97 -6.75
N LEU A 150 11.63 3.61 -5.47
CA LEU A 150 10.54 3.65 -4.50
C LEU A 150 10.36 5.07 -3.98
N HIS A 151 9.13 5.56 -4.05
CA HIS A 151 8.72 6.85 -3.51
C HIS A 151 7.66 6.68 -2.43
N ALA A 152 7.57 7.67 -1.54
CA ALA A 152 6.46 7.85 -0.62
C ALA A 152 5.80 9.20 -0.84
N MET A 153 4.47 9.21 -0.90
CA MET A 153 3.63 10.40 -0.89
C MET A 153 2.90 10.53 0.45
N THR A 154 3.05 11.67 1.11
CA THR A 154 2.18 12.06 2.22
C THR A 154 0.86 12.61 1.67
N LEU A 155 -0.26 11.98 2.04
CA LEU A 155 -1.56 12.29 1.41
C LEU A 155 -2.19 13.60 1.88
N GLU A 156 -1.83 14.08 3.08
CA GLU A 156 -2.34 15.35 3.61
C GLU A 156 -1.97 16.55 2.73
N ASN A 157 -0.74 16.54 2.20
CA ASN A 157 -0.18 17.68 1.45
C ASN A 157 0.36 17.28 0.08
N THR A 158 0.16 16.03 -0.35
CA THR A 158 0.65 15.46 -1.62
C THR A 158 2.17 15.57 -1.83
N SER A 159 2.94 15.81 -0.76
CA SER A 159 4.39 15.88 -0.86
C SER A 159 4.97 14.50 -1.16
N THR A 160 5.99 14.46 -2.01
CA THR A 160 6.62 13.23 -2.46
C THR A 160 8.10 13.26 -2.14
N ARG A 161 8.63 12.10 -1.75
CA ARG A 161 10.07 11.91 -1.53
C ARG A 161 10.52 10.55 -2.05
N TYR A 162 11.75 10.51 -2.53
CA TYR A 162 12.47 9.28 -2.81
C TYR A 162 12.79 8.51 -1.53
N ILE A 163 12.79 7.17 -1.61
CA ILE A 163 13.10 6.25 -0.51
C ILE A 163 14.41 5.51 -0.81
N ILE A 164 14.39 4.60 -1.77
CA ILE A 164 15.46 3.65 -2.11
C ILE A 164 15.27 3.16 -3.56
N PRO A 165 16.29 2.60 -4.23
CA PRO A 165 16.04 1.82 -5.44
C PRO A 165 15.27 0.54 -5.07
N ALA A 166 14.36 0.12 -5.93
CA ALA A 166 13.56 -1.08 -5.72
C ALA A 166 12.99 -1.60 -7.04
N ASN A 167 13.05 -2.91 -7.26
CA ASN A 167 12.41 -3.59 -8.40
C ASN A 167 11.05 -4.16 -8.03
N ALA A 168 10.90 -4.56 -6.78
CA ALA A 168 9.67 -4.93 -6.11
C ALA A 168 9.77 -4.53 -4.64
N TYR A 169 8.64 -4.37 -3.93
CA TYR A 169 8.68 -4.03 -2.52
C TYR A 169 7.43 -4.46 -1.74
N ALA A 170 7.56 -4.49 -0.43
CA ALA A 170 6.48 -4.64 0.52
C ALA A 170 6.63 -3.63 1.66
N VAL A 171 5.58 -2.85 1.91
CA VAL A 171 5.41 -2.10 3.15
C VAL A 171 4.72 -3.03 4.12
N LEU A 172 5.38 -3.37 5.23
CA LEU A 172 4.93 -4.34 6.22
C LEU A 172 3.82 -3.75 7.12
N SER A 173 2.77 -3.20 6.51
CA SER A 173 1.66 -2.51 7.17
C SER A 173 0.69 -3.46 7.88
N TRP A 174 0.66 -4.74 7.49
CA TRP A 174 -0.14 -5.78 8.16
C TRP A 174 0.59 -6.40 9.37
N CYS A 175 1.89 -6.16 9.51
CA CYS A 175 2.69 -6.76 10.57
C CYS A 175 2.45 -6.02 11.89
N THR A 176 2.17 -6.78 12.94
CA THR A 176 1.96 -6.25 14.31
C THR A 176 3.22 -6.29 15.18
N SER A 177 4.29 -6.92 14.70
CA SER A 177 5.59 -6.99 15.38
C SER A 177 6.21 -5.60 15.52
N GLU A 178 6.61 -5.19 16.73
CA GLU A 178 7.26 -3.88 16.98
C GLU A 178 8.50 -3.65 16.11
N LYS A 179 9.19 -4.72 15.69
CA LYS A 179 10.40 -4.63 14.88
C LYS A 179 10.13 -4.47 13.38
N LEU A 180 8.97 -4.94 12.92
CA LEU A 180 8.67 -5.05 11.48
C LEU A 180 7.46 -4.21 11.07
N ALA A 181 6.63 -3.76 11.99
CA ALA A 181 5.46 -2.94 11.71
C ALA A 181 5.89 -1.67 10.94
N GLY A 182 5.39 -1.55 9.71
CA GLY A 182 5.71 -0.43 8.82
C GLY A 182 7.12 -0.44 8.24
N ALA A 183 7.94 -1.47 8.50
CA ALA A 183 9.23 -1.65 7.84
C ALA A 183 9.05 -1.86 6.32
N ILE A 184 10.12 -1.65 5.56
CA ILE A 184 10.11 -1.81 4.10
C ILE A 184 11.01 -2.98 3.75
N VAL A 185 10.50 -3.91 2.95
CA VAL A 185 11.32 -4.91 2.29
C VAL A 185 11.34 -4.57 0.80
N ALA A 186 12.51 -4.46 0.19
CA ALA A 186 12.65 -4.11 -1.22
C ALA A 186 13.63 -5.06 -1.91
N GLU A 187 13.24 -5.54 -3.08
CA GLU A 187 14.13 -6.24 -4.00
C GLU A 187 15.07 -5.23 -4.65
N GLN A 188 16.38 -5.46 -4.54
CA GLN A 188 17.38 -4.57 -5.11
C GLN A 188 18.34 -5.33 -6.00
N HIS A 189 18.55 -4.74 -7.18
CA HIS A 189 19.64 -5.09 -8.07
C HIS A 189 20.98 -4.67 -7.46
N ARG A 190 21.82 -5.64 -7.11
CA ARG A 190 23.14 -5.43 -6.51
C ARG A 190 24.20 -6.24 -7.25
N TYR A 191 25.47 -5.87 -7.05
CA TYR A 191 26.61 -6.48 -7.73
C TYR A 191 27.47 -7.27 -6.75
N PHE A 192 28.00 -8.42 -7.19
CA PHE A 192 29.03 -9.13 -6.46
C PHE A 192 30.40 -8.46 -6.67
N GLU A 193 31.26 -8.48 -5.65
CA GLU A 193 32.62 -7.91 -5.70
C GLU A 193 33.49 -8.49 -6.83
N LEU A 194 33.24 -9.74 -7.23
CA LEU A 194 33.97 -10.43 -8.29
C LEU A 194 33.24 -10.45 -9.63
N GLY A 195 32.22 -9.60 -9.79
CA GLY A 195 31.41 -9.50 -11.00
C GLY A 195 30.15 -10.37 -10.98
N GLY A 196 29.18 -9.98 -11.82
CA GLY A 196 27.82 -10.49 -11.78
C GLY A 196 26.90 -9.63 -10.91
N SER A 197 25.60 -9.87 -11.03
CA SER A 197 24.57 -9.19 -10.27
C SER A 197 23.62 -10.20 -9.63
N PHE A 198 22.83 -9.73 -8.68
CA PHE A 198 21.78 -10.49 -8.03
C PHE A 198 20.65 -9.54 -7.60
N ASP A 199 19.45 -10.08 -7.55
CA ASP A 199 18.23 -9.38 -7.15
C ASP A 199 17.70 -10.06 -5.89
N TRP A 200 18.05 -9.52 -4.73
CA TRP A 200 17.61 -10.04 -3.44
C TRP A 200 16.73 -9.01 -2.73
N TYR A 201 15.85 -9.50 -1.87
CA TYR A 201 15.07 -8.68 -0.95
C TYR A 201 15.92 -8.28 0.26
N TRP A 202 15.91 -6.99 0.57
CA TRP A 202 16.58 -6.38 1.72
C TRP A 202 15.56 -5.71 2.63
N LEU A 203 15.77 -5.83 3.94
CA LEU A 203 14.94 -5.22 4.96
C LEU A 203 15.52 -3.85 5.34
N PHE A 204 14.65 -2.86 5.39
CA PHE A 204 14.92 -1.49 5.81
C PHE A 204 13.99 -1.10 6.96
N ASP A 205 14.37 -0.05 7.70
CA ASP A 205 13.43 0.59 8.62
C ASP A 205 12.24 1.21 7.86
N GLY A 206 11.20 1.62 8.60
CA GLY A 206 9.99 2.19 7.99
C GLY A 206 10.19 3.55 7.30
N THR A 207 11.37 4.15 7.41
CA THR A 207 11.71 5.38 6.67
C THR A 207 12.44 5.09 5.36
N GLY A 208 13.00 3.88 5.22
CA GLY A 208 13.93 3.46 4.17
C GLY A 208 15.36 3.95 4.37
N SER A 209 15.66 4.65 5.47
CA SER A 209 16.98 5.31 5.66
C SER A 209 18.05 4.36 6.21
N LYS A 210 17.63 3.31 6.92
CA LYS A 210 18.53 2.32 7.50
C LYS A 210 18.28 0.95 6.92
N GLU A 211 19.29 0.39 6.27
CA GLU A 211 19.35 -1.02 5.93
C GLU A 211 19.56 -1.86 7.20
N ILE A 212 18.71 -2.87 7.38
CA ILE A 212 18.77 -3.83 8.50
C ILE A 212 19.53 -5.08 8.06
N GLY A 213 19.31 -5.56 6.84
CA GLY A 213 20.06 -6.68 6.26
C GLY A 213 19.30 -7.43 5.17
N PRO A 214 19.92 -8.46 4.57
CA PRO A 214 19.30 -9.27 3.53
C PRO A 214 18.19 -10.14 4.13
N VAL A 215 17.09 -10.28 3.41
CA VAL A 215 15.99 -11.21 3.71
C VAL A 215 16.18 -12.50 2.93
N GLY A 216 16.50 -12.39 1.63
CA GLY A 216 16.72 -13.54 0.76
C GLY A 216 16.24 -13.29 -0.66
N GLU A 217 16.14 -14.37 -1.43
CA GLU A 217 15.62 -14.40 -2.80
C GLU A 217 14.21 -14.99 -2.79
N PHE A 218 13.30 -14.36 -3.53
CA PHE A 218 11.90 -14.78 -3.64
C PHE A 218 11.42 -14.52 -5.07
N ASP A 219 10.60 -15.42 -5.61
CA ASP A 219 10.06 -15.27 -6.96
C ASP A 219 9.02 -14.14 -7.06
N SER A 220 8.42 -13.76 -5.92
CA SER A 220 7.40 -12.70 -5.86
C SER A 220 7.28 -12.07 -4.47
N VAL A 221 6.62 -10.91 -4.41
CA VAL A 221 6.20 -10.26 -3.16
C VAL A 221 5.25 -11.15 -2.35
N ASP A 222 4.45 -11.99 -3.00
CA ASP A 222 3.53 -12.90 -2.31
C ASP A 222 4.25 -14.10 -1.68
N ASP A 223 5.32 -14.60 -2.31
CA ASP A 223 6.20 -15.60 -1.68
C ASP A 223 6.93 -15.02 -0.47
N LEU A 224 7.41 -13.77 -0.57
CA LEU A 224 7.97 -13.03 0.57
C LEU A 224 6.94 -12.92 1.71
N LYS A 225 5.70 -12.51 1.41
CA LYS A 225 4.62 -12.41 2.40
C LYS A 225 4.32 -13.75 3.05
N THR A 226 4.26 -14.82 2.25
CA THR A 226 4.04 -16.19 2.74
C THR A 226 5.16 -16.59 3.70
N PHE A 227 6.42 -16.39 3.33
CA PHE A 227 7.58 -16.63 4.19
C PHE A 227 7.51 -15.86 5.52
N LEU A 228 7.19 -14.55 5.47
CA LEU A 228 7.07 -13.72 6.67
C LEU A 228 5.94 -14.19 7.60
N ASN A 229 4.81 -14.61 7.04
CA ASN A 229 3.65 -15.05 7.80
C ASN A 229 3.84 -16.46 8.39
N GLU A 230 4.28 -17.42 7.58
CA GLU A 230 4.51 -18.81 8.02
C GLU A 230 5.71 -18.92 8.98
N GLY A 231 6.71 -18.04 8.82
CA GLY A 231 7.82 -17.91 9.77
C GLY A 231 7.44 -17.25 11.10
N GLY A 232 6.22 -16.76 11.25
CA GLY A 232 5.76 -16.04 12.45
C GLY A 232 6.45 -14.69 12.65
N HIS A 233 7.07 -14.13 11.61
CA HIS A 233 7.69 -12.81 11.63
C HIS A 233 6.64 -11.71 11.57
N CYS A 234 5.58 -11.95 10.79
CA CYS A 234 4.40 -11.11 10.71
C CYS A 234 3.16 -11.91 11.07
N THR A 235 2.54 -11.56 12.19
CA THR A 235 1.19 -12.01 12.53
C THR A 235 0.21 -10.93 12.07
N GLY A 236 -0.58 -11.24 11.05
CA GLY A 236 -1.74 -10.42 10.69
C GLY A 236 -2.75 -10.40 11.83
N SER A 237 -3.43 -9.27 12.02
CA SER A 237 -4.65 -9.17 12.81
C SER A 237 -5.86 -9.68 12.04
#